data_AF-A0A433U4B0-F1
#
_entry.id   AF-A0A433U4B0-F1
#
_cell.length_a   1.000
_cell.length_b   1.000
_cell.length_c   1.000
_cell.angle_alpha   90.00
_cell.angle_beta   90.00
_cell.angle_gamma   90.00
#
_symmetry.space_group_name_H-M   'P 1'
#
loop_
_entity.id
_entity.type
_entity.pdbx_description
1 polymer ?
#
loop_
_entity_poly.entity_id
_entity_poly.type
_entity_poly.pdbx_seq_one_letter_code
_entity_poly.pdbx_strand_id
1 'polypeptide(L)'
;MDPLLSCIRGEDKPEVDKDCEPDTDSTKSHPSWMVTKVTSGSQWIKSRDYIGVPTPADFRLTTFFIPSLEKREILVEVICWSVENYMREFDIPPGSPMIGETIASVVASRHRDFKPMMLVTCAAGWRTHAVFKPDDVRVKPIRDILDFPASVYLGPLGLPGLLAYFSFLAACDPKPGQIVLVNAAAGSVGSVIAQLAKIKGCTVIAFSAFRERCAWIRELGLDYVYQKSVTVSAALARQAPKGVDFFFDCVGAEFTKGAIQHVKENGTVCVFGYNSCYARRVGAGAARCRDPYRFLHMHKAKVQSFSLFDFQDKFDAAETQILEWMVQGKIRYRETMFEGFHRLPQALKALYEESSVGTVLVKSELIEDLSTALVEL
;
A
#
# COMPACT_ATOMS: atom_id res chain seq x y z
N MET A 1 -4.34 -20.57 6.05
CA MET A 1 -2.90 -20.88 5.95
C MET A 1 -2.35 -19.94 4.90
N ASP A 2 -1.57 -18.97 5.35
CA ASP A 2 -1.11 -17.82 4.58
C ASP A 2 0.04 -18.25 3.63
N PRO A 3 -0.06 -18.02 2.30
CA PRO A 3 0.97 -18.45 1.34
C PRO A 3 2.37 -17.84 1.58
N LEU A 4 2.45 -16.76 2.37
CA LEU A 4 3.68 -15.98 2.60
C LEU A 4 4.70 -16.64 3.54
N LEU A 5 4.39 -17.79 4.17
CA LEU A 5 5.24 -18.42 5.21
C LEU A 5 5.83 -19.79 4.84
N SER A 6 5.66 -20.28 3.62
CA SER A 6 6.01 -21.68 3.28
C SER A 6 7.48 -21.97 2.91
N CYS A 7 8.36 -20.98 2.90
CA CYS A 7 9.77 -21.20 2.50
C CYS A 7 10.72 -21.46 3.68
N ILE A 8 10.44 -22.46 4.53
CA ILE A 8 11.44 -22.97 5.49
C ILE A 8 11.26 -24.49 5.68
N ARG A 9 12.08 -25.29 4.99
CA ARG A 9 12.64 -26.63 5.32
C ARG A 9 12.65 -27.58 4.12
N GLY A 10 13.80 -28.21 3.89
CA GLY A 10 13.93 -29.40 3.05
C GLY A 10 15.31 -29.53 2.41
N GLU A 11 16.26 -30.08 3.15
CA GLU A 11 17.47 -30.69 2.59
C GLU A 11 17.07 -31.99 1.90
N ASP A 12 17.55 -32.22 0.66
CA ASP A 12 17.93 -33.55 0.17
C ASP A 12 18.76 -33.43 -1.12
N LYS A 13 19.80 -34.26 -1.22
CA LYS A 13 20.78 -34.32 -2.33
C LYS A 13 20.15 -34.84 -3.63
N PRO A 14 20.56 -34.38 -4.83
CA PRO A 14 20.19 -35.04 -6.07
C PRO A 14 21.21 -36.11 -6.48
N GLU A 15 20.68 -37.26 -6.92
CA GLU A 15 21.37 -38.24 -7.76
C GLU A 15 21.66 -37.67 -9.15
N VAL A 16 22.76 -38.14 -9.72
CA VAL A 16 23.30 -37.73 -11.02
C VAL A 16 22.66 -38.57 -12.11
N ASP A 17 21.87 -37.95 -12.98
CA ASP A 17 21.55 -38.51 -14.29
C ASP A 17 22.32 -37.77 -15.38
N LYS A 18 23.17 -38.54 -16.07
CA LYS A 18 23.91 -38.19 -17.26
C LYS A 18 22.96 -38.38 -18.44
N ASP A 19 22.85 -37.37 -19.30
CA ASP A 19 22.80 -37.49 -20.77
C ASP A 19 22.19 -36.22 -21.37
N CYS A 20 23.06 -35.33 -21.87
CA CYS A 20 22.80 -34.43 -22.98
C CYS A 20 24.15 -33.89 -23.48
N GLU A 21 24.55 -34.36 -24.66
CA GLU A 21 25.73 -33.88 -25.40
C GLU A 21 25.60 -32.40 -25.81
N PRO A 22 26.72 -31.67 -26.00
CA PRO A 22 26.72 -30.23 -26.17
C PRO A 22 26.45 -29.82 -27.63
N ASP A 23 25.52 -28.90 -27.82
CA ASP A 23 25.33 -28.21 -29.09
C ASP A 23 26.42 -27.14 -29.25
N THR A 24 27.36 -27.42 -30.16
CA THR A 24 28.47 -26.53 -30.52
C THR A 24 28.05 -25.60 -31.65
N ASP A 25 27.54 -24.42 -31.31
CA ASP A 25 27.58 -23.29 -32.25
C ASP A 25 27.94 -21.98 -31.53
N SER A 26 29.24 -21.87 -31.26
CA SER A 26 29.89 -20.64 -30.83
C SER A 26 30.19 -19.79 -32.07
N THR A 27 29.40 -18.74 -32.33
CA THR A 27 29.85 -17.44 -32.91
C THR A 27 28.66 -16.52 -33.21
N LYS A 28 27.98 -16.02 -32.17
CA LYS A 28 27.24 -14.75 -32.25
C LYS A 28 27.61 -13.90 -31.05
N SER A 29 28.47 -12.91 -31.31
CA SER A 29 28.89 -11.90 -30.36
C SER A 29 27.69 -11.09 -29.89
N HIS A 30 27.16 -11.41 -28.71
CA HIS A 30 26.23 -10.55 -28.01
C HIS A 30 27.00 -9.32 -27.49
N PRO A 31 26.46 -8.09 -27.64
CA PRO A 31 27.12 -6.90 -27.13
C PRO A 31 27.24 -6.99 -25.61
N SER A 32 28.49 -6.99 -25.15
CA SER A 32 28.94 -6.89 -23.77
C SER A 32 28.61 -5.50 -23.22
N TRP A 33 27.36 -5.26 -22.84
CA TRP A 33 27.08 -4.24 -21.83
C TRP A 33 27.37 -4.87 -20.48
N MET A 34 28.24 -4.24 -19.71
CA MET A 34 28.62 -4.65 -18.37
C MET A 34 27.37 -4.66 -17.49
N VAL A 35 26.76 -5.83 -17.29
CA VAL A 35 26.10 -6.14 -16.03
C VAL A 35 27.23 -6.11 -15.02
N THR A 36 27.43 -4.99 -14.32
CA THR A 36 28.19 -4.99 -13.07
C THR A 36 27.61 -6.14 -12.29
N LYS A 37 28.41 -7.20 -12.05
CA LYS A 37 27.91 -8.44 -11.45
C LYS A 37 27.49 -8.07 -10.03
N VAL A 38 26.22 -7.71 -9.82
CA VAL A 38 25.72 -7.32 -8.51
C VAL A 38 25.72 -8.61 -7.69
N THR A 39 26.71 -8.75 -6.82
CA THR A 39 26.90 -9.96 -6.01
C THR A 39 26.23 -9.85 -4.65
N SER A 40 25.81 -8.66 -4.24
CA SER A 40 25.21 -8.42 -2.94
C SER A 40 24.14 -7.35 -2.98
N GLY A 41 23.19 -7.46 -2.06
CA GLY A 41 22.18 -6.44 -1.79
C GLY A 41 22.14 -6.10 -0.31
N SER A 42 21.43 -5.04 0.01
CA SER A 42 21.11 -4.59 1.37
C SER A 42 19.64 -4.83 1.70
N GLN A 43 19.34 -5.12 2.96
CA GLN A 43 17.98 -5.30 3.48
C GLN A 43 17.83 -4.76 4.90
N TRP A 44 16.61 -4.36 5.25
CA TRP A 44 16.24 -4.02 6.63
C TRP A 44 15.64 -5.22 7.34
N ILE A 45 16.20 -5.55 8.49
CA ILE A 45 15.74 -6.60 9.39
C ILE A 45 15.01 -5.97 10.58
N LYS A 46 13.87 -6.53 10.98
CA LYS A 46 13.23 -6.17 12.25
C LYS A 46 14.13 -6.66 13.39
N SER A 47 14.70 -5.76 14.19
CA SER A 47 15.63 -6.13 15.26
C SER A 47 14.94 -6.64 16.51
N ARG A 48 13.78 -6.06 16.84
CA ARG A 48 12.99 -6.37 18.03
C ARG A 48 11.54 -5.97 17.83
N ASP A 49 10.66 -6.47 18.68
CA ASP A 49 9.30 -5.95 18.78
C ASP A 49 9.30 -4.54 19.36
N TYR A 50 8.35 -3.74 18.89
CA TYR A 50 8.16 -2.36 19.33
C TYR A 50 6.69 -2.08 19.62
N ILE A 51 6.47 -1.27 20.64
CA ILE A 51 5.15 -0.75 21.01
C ILE A 51 5.15 0.74 20.73
N GLY A 52 4.08 1.26 20.13
CA GLY A 52 3.98 2.68 19.83
C GLY A 52 4.56 3.06 18.48
N VAL A 53 5.15 4.26 18.38
CA VAL A 53 5.81 4.73 17.16
C VAL A 53 7.16 4.00 17.04
N PRO A 54 7.45 3.33 15.90
CA PRO A 54 8.74 2.67 15.72
C PRO A 54 9.86 3.70 15.59
N THR A 55 11.05 3.31 16.01
CA THR A 55 12.28 4.09 15.92
C THR A 55 13.28 3.40 15.01
N PRO A 56 14.27 4.12 14.46
CA PRO A 56 15.32 3.49 13.67
C PRO A 56 16.06 2.35 14.39
N ALA A 57 16.15 2.40 15.72
CA ALA A 57 16.78 1.36 16.54
C ALA A 57 16.02 0.01 16.56
N ASP A 58 14.76 0.01 16.11
CA ASP A 58 13.95 -1.20 16.02
C ASP A 58 14.25 -2.02 14.76
N PHE A 59 15.11 -1.50 13.88
CA PHE A 59 15.53 -2.14 12.65
C PHE A 59 17.05 -2.18 12.55
N ARG A 60 17.58 -3.11 11.76
CA ARG A 60 19.01 -3.22 11.47
C ARG A 60 19.19 -3.41 9.97
N LEU A 61 20.06 -2.59 9.40
CA LEU A 61 20.51 -2.74 8.03
C LEU A 61 21.52 -3.88 7.96
N THR A 62 21.30 -4.84 7.05
CA THR A 62 22.25 -5.94 6.78
C THR A 62 22.49 -6.07 5.29
N THR A 63 23.63 -6.68 4.93
CA THR A 63 23.93 -7.08 3.56
C THR A 63 23.67 -8.57 3.38
N PHE A 64 23.39 -8.99 2.15
CA PHE A 64 23.21 -10.38 1.77
C PHE A 64 23.80 -10.65 0.39
N PHE A 65 24.15 -11.90 0.11
CA PHE A 65 24.62 -12.34 -1.21
C PHE A 65 23.43 -12.59 -2.14
N ILE A 66 23.52 -12.11 -3.38
CA ILE A 66 22.49 -12.37 -4.40
C ILE A 66 22.76 -13.74 -5.03
N PRO A 67 21.85 -14.71 -4.92
CA PRO A 67 22.06 -16.03 -5.50
C PRO A 67 22.06 -15.97 -7.03
N SER A 68 22.64 -17.00 -7.67
CA SER A 68 22.51 -17.18 -9.11
C SER A 68 21.06 -17.52 -9.46
N LEU A 69 20.53 -16.95 -10.55
CA LEU A 69 19.14 -17.15 -10.95
C LEU A 69 18.90 -18.61 -11.39
N GLU A 70 17.84 -19.21 -10.87
CA GLU A 70 17.29 -20.48 -11.33
C GLU A 70 16.31 -20.29 -12.51
N LYS A 71 15.83 -21.40 -13.07
CA LYS A 71 14.84 -21.38 -14.16
C LYS A 71 13.57 -20.64 -13.70
N ARG A 72 13.06 -19.75 -14.56
CA ARG A 72 11.87 -18.89 -14.31
C ARG A 72 12.05 -17.85 -13.21
N GLU A 73 13.24 -17.65 -12.68
CA GLU A 73 13.51 -16.56 -11.75
C GLU A 73 13.88 -15.27 -12.47
N ILE A 74 13.63 -14.16 -11.79
CA ILE A 74 14.13 -12.84 -12.14
C ILE A 74 14.88 -12.24 -10.96
N LEU A 75 15.90 -11.45 -11.26
CA LEU A 75 16.56 -10.56 -10.32
C LEU A 75 16.05 -9.15 -10.59
N VAL A 76 15.57 -8.49 -9.55
CA VAL A 76 15.13 -7.10 -9.61
C VAL A 76 15.99 -6.22 -8.71
N GLU A 77 16.18 -4.97 -9.12
CA GLU A 77 16.72 -3.88 -8.30
C GLU A 77 15.56 -2.93 -7.95
N VAL A 78 15.35 -2.71 -6.66
CA VAL A 78 14.24 -1.90 -6.18
C VAL A 78 14.60 -0.42 -6.26
N ILE A 79 13.72 0.36 -6.89
CA ILE A 79 13.90 1.78 -7.13
C ILE A 79 12.97 2.65 -6.27
N CYS A 80 11.85 2.08 -5.80
CA CYS A 80 10.94 2.75 -4.87
C CYS A 80 10.23 1.74 -3.96
N TRP A 81 10.05 2.11 -2.69
CA TRP A 81 9.38 1.29 -1.66
C TRP A 81 8.14 2.01 -1.14
N SER A 82 7.03 1.30 -1.00
CA SER A 82 5.90 1.78 -0.21
C SER A 82 6.17 1.55 1.28
N VAL A 83 5.66 2.48 2.10
CA VAL A 83 5.68 2.35 3.55
C VAL A 83 4.26 2.45 4.06
N GLU A 84 3.79 1.37 4.70
CA GLU A 84 2.38 1.20 5.03
C GLU A 84 2.18 0.69 6.47
N ASN A 85 1.04 1.04 7.06
CA ASN A 85 0.74 0.67 8.45
C ASN A 85 0.43 -0.83 8.61
N TYR A 86 -0.10 -1.47 7.55
CA TYR A 86 -0.45 -2.89 7.58
C TYR A 86 0.75 -3.78 7.88
N MET A 87 1.98 -3.31 7.62
CA MET A 87 3.22 -4.07 7.87
C MET A 87 3.33 -4.58 9.32
N ARG A 88 2.69 -3.88 10.27
CA ARG A 88 2.64 -4.31 11.68
C ARG A 88 1.69 -5.49 11.92
N GLU A 89 0.68 -5.68 11.08
CA GLU A 89 -0.31 -6.75 11.24
C GLU A 89 0.22 -8.13 10.86
N PHE A 90 1.27 -8.17 10.04
CA PHE A 90 1.94 -9.41 9.64
C PHE A 90 2.78 -10.06 10.74
N ASP A 91 2.83 -9.47 11.95
CA ASP A 91 3.57 -9.93 13.13
C ASP A 91 4.97 -10.50 12.80
N ILE A 92 5.71 -9.76 11.96
CA ILE A 92 7.02 -10.17 11.45
C ILE A 92 7.94 -10.49 12.63
N PRO A 93 8.49 -11.70 12.78
CA PRO A 93 9.34 -12.01 13.93
C PRO A 93 10.65 -11.22 13.92
N PRO A 94 11.19 -10.80 15.08
CA PRO A 94 12.55 -10.27 15.17
C PRO A 94 13.57 -11.20 14.49
N GLY A 95 14.52 -10.62 13.77
CA GLY A 95 15.47 -11.32 12.91
C GLY A 95 14.99 -11.52 11.47
N SER A 96 13.72 -11.23 11.18
CA SER A 96 13.16 -11.39 9.83
C SER A 96 13.29 -10.10 8.99
N PRO A 97 13.42 -10.22 7.66
CA PRO A 97 13.37 -9.09 6.75
C PRO A 97 12.02 -8.36 6.79
N MET A 98 12.06 -7.04 6.69
CA MET A 98 10.87 -6.21 6.57
C MET A 98 10.20 -6.41 5.21
N ILE A 99 8.87 -6.49 5.21
CA ILE A 99 8.03 -6.63 4.02
C ILE A 99 7.64 -5.26 3.43
N GLY A 100 7.04 -5.26 2.25
CA GLY A 100 6.53 -4.07 1.59
C GLY A 100 6.40 -4.24 0.08
N GLU A 101 5.48 -3.46 -0.49
CA GLU A 101 5.31 -3.35 -1.93
C GLU A 101 6.36 -2.38 -2.50
N THR A 102 6.79 -2.66 -3.72
CA THR A 102 7.92 -1.96 -4.34
C THR A 102 7.71 -1.78 -5.82
N ILE A 103 8.41 -0.79 -6.39
CA ILE A 103 8.68 -0.70 -7.81
C ILE A 103 10.13 -1.06 -8.01
N ALA A 104 10.39 -1.94 -8.97
CA ALA A 104 11.71 -2.44 -9.25
C ALA A 104 11.97 -2.49 -10.76
N SER A 105 13.24 -2.36 -11.14
CA SER A 105 13.72 -2.64 -12.49
C SER A 105 14.24 -4.07 -12.55
N VAL A 106 13.86 -4.83 -13.58
CA VAL A 106 14.44 -6.15 -13.82
C VAL A 106 15.90 -5.97 -14.24
N VAL A 107 16.83 -6.57 -13.49
CA VAL A 107 18.28 -6.54 -13.79
C VAL A 107 18.67 -7.73 -14.66
N ALA A 108 18.19 -8.92 -14.30
CA ALA A 108 18.45 -10.15 -15.02
C ALA A 108 17.22 -11.06 -14.96
N SER A 109 17.04 -11.90 -15.98
CA SER A 109 15.86 -12.75 -16.08
C SER A 109 16.17 -14.09 -16.73
N ARG A 110 15.64 -15.16 -16.13
CA ARG A 110 15.49 -16.49 -16.74
C ARG A 110 14.00 -16.81 -16.96
N HIS A 111 13.17 -15.78 -17.03
CA HIS A 111 11.75 -15.84 -17.34
C HIS A 111 11.46 -15.21 -18.71
N ARG A 112 10.60 -15.83 -19.52
CA ARG A 112 10.38 -15.39 -20.91
C ARG A 112 9.67 -14.02 -20.99
N ASP A 113 8.77 -13.74 -20.05
CA ASP A 113 7.87 -12.58 -20.07
C ASP A 113 8.46 -11.33 -19.40
N PHE A 114 9.56 -11.46 -18.66
CA PHE A 114 10.21 -10.36 -17.95
C PHE A 114 11.60 -10.14 -18.55
N LYS A 115 11.87 -8.93 -19.02
CA LYS A 115 13.13 -8.57 -19.68
C LYS A 115 13.91 -7.57 -18.83
N PRO A 116 15.25 -7.56 -18.89
CA PRO A 116 16.04 -6.50 -18.27
C PRO A 116 15.50 -5.10 -18.63
N MET A 117 15.63 -4.15 -17.69
CA MET A 117 15.10 -2.79 -17.74
C MET A 117 13.57 -2.64 -17.62
N MET A 118 12.81 -3.75 -17.64
CA MET A 118 11.37 -3.68 -17.42
C MET A 118 11.07 -3.22 -15.98
N LEU A 119 10.23 -2.19 -15.85
CA LEU A 119 9.70 -1.80 -14.54
C LEU A 119 8.54 -2.70 -14.15
N VAL A 120 8.55 -3.15 -12.89
CA VAL A 120 7.53 -4.01 -12.31
C VAL A 120 7.12 -3.51 -10.94
N THR A 121 5.87 -3.75 -10.55
CA THR A 121 5.50 -3.81 -9.14
C THR A 121 5.78 -5.22 -8.61
N CYS A 122 6.25 -5.29 -7.36
CA CYS A 122 6.47 -6.55 -6.67
C CYS A 122 6.55 -6.38 -5.15
N ALA A 123 6.29 -7.46 -4.41
CA ALA A 123 6.48 -7.50 -2.96
C ALA A 123 7.92 -7.89 -2.58
N ALA A 124 8.92 -7.09 -2.97
CA ALA A 124 10.34 -7.36 -2.69
C ALA A 124 10.75 -7.07 -1.24
N GLY A 125 9.89 -6.40 -0.47
CA GLY A 125 10.21 -5.97 0.89
C GLY A 125 11.20 -4.81 0.94
N TRP A 126 11.66 -4.50 2.16
CA TRP A 126 12.68 -3.46 2.37
C TRP A 126 14.07 -3.99 2.03
N ARG A 127 14.27 -4.25 0.75
CA ARG A 127 15.51 -4.75 0.14
C ARG A 127 15.85 -3.92 -1.08
N THR A 128 17.13 -3.76 -1.34
CA THR A 128 17.65 -3.16 -2.59
C THR A 128 17.51 -4.09 -3.78
N HIS A 129 17.57 -5.39 -3.55
CA HIS A 129 17.49 -6.41 -4.60
C HIS A 129 16.64 -7.58 -4.12
N ALA A 130 16.06 -8.32 -5.06
CA ALA A 130 15.36 -9.56 -4.76
C ALA A 130 15.42 -10.53 -5.96
N VAL A 131 15.53 -11.82 -5.64
CA VAL A 131 15.39 -12.91 -6.60
C VAL A 131 14.13 -13.69 -6.24
N PHE A 132 13.27 -13.92 -7.21
CA PHE A 132 12.06 -14.70 -7.04
C PHE A 132 11.52 -15.18 -8.40
N LYS A 133 10.61 -16.15 -8.35
CA LYS A 133 9.75 -16.49 -9.49
C LYS A 133 8.58 -15.49 -9.53
N PRO A 134 8.32 -14.84 -10.69
CA PRO A 134 7.24 -13.86 -10.78
C PRO A 134 5.86 -14.37 -10.35
N ASP A 135 5.59 -15.65 -10.62
CA ASP A 135 4.32 -16.31 -10.27
C ASP A 135 4.11 -16.44 -8.75
N ASP A 136 5.19 -16.43 -7.96
CA ASP A 136 5.12 -16.61 -6.50
C ASP A 136 4.90 -15.28 -5.76
N VAL A 137 5.19 -14.13 -6.38
CA VAL A 137 5.32 -12.83 -5.68
C VAL A 137 4.44 -11.70 -6.26
N ARG A 138 3.34 -12.02 -6.96
CA ARG A 138 2.40 -11.04 -7.57
C ARG A 138 3.14 -9.93 -8.34
N VAL A 139 4.05 -10.32 -9.21
CA VAL A 139 4.82 -9.38 -10.02
C VAL A 139 3.99 -8.91 -11.21
N LYS A 140 3.88 -7.60 -11.41
CA LYS A 140 3.15 -7.04 -12.54
C LYS A 140 4.01 -6.02 -13.29
N PRO A 141 4.16 -6.15 -14.63
CA PRO A 141 4.77 -5.11 -15.45
C PRO A 141 4.02 -3.79 -15.32
N ILE A 142 4.77 -2.71 -15.09
CA ILE A 142 4.23 -1.35 -15.09
C ILE A 142 3.97 -0.93 -16.53
N ARG A 143 2.78 -0.40 -16.79
CA ARG A 143 2.47 0.18 -18.10
C ARG A 143 3.16 1.52 -18.17
N ASP A 144 3.79 1.81 -19.30
CA ASP A 144 4.28 3.15 -19.57
C ASP A 144 3.07 4.07 -19.77
N ILE A 145 2.82 4.92 -18.78
CA ILE A 145 1.75 5.90 -18.81
C ILE A 145 2.44 7.25 -18.82
N LEU A 146 2.65 7.80 -20.02
CA LEU A 146 3.50 8.97 -20.29
C LEU A 146 3.28 10.17 -19.34
N ASP A 147 2.06 10.33 -18.81
CA ASP A 147 1.68 11.46 -17.96
C ASP A 147 1.89 11.22 -16.44
N PHE A 148 2.27 10.02 -16.00
CA PHE A 148 2.40 9.69 -14.58
C PHE A 148 3.69 8.93 -14.24
N PRO A 149 4.37 9.28 -13.13
CA PRO A 149 5.53 8.54 -12.68
C PRO A 149 5.14 7.14 -12.24
N ALA A 150 6.05 6.17 -12.37
CA ALA A 150 5.80 4.79 -11.94
C ALA A 150 5.32 4.68 -10.48
N SER A 151 5.71 5.61 -9.60
CA SER A 151 5.34 5.67 -8.18
C SER A 151 3.83 5.60 -7.91
N VAL A 152 2.98 6.02 -8.87
CA VAL A 152 1.52 5.93 -8.72
C VAL A 152 1.01 4.51 -8.55
N TYR A 153 1.77 3.50 -9.01
CA TYR A 153 1.50 2.08 -8.82
C TYR A 153 1.73 1.58 -7.39
N LEU A 154 2.29 2.41 -6.50
CA LEU A 154 2.33 2.18 -5.05
C LEU A 154 1.25 2.97 -4.29
N GLY A 155 0.41 3.71 -5.01
CA GLY A 155 -0.66 4.53 -4.44
C GLY A 155 -1.99 4.31 -5.18
N PRO A 156 -2.48 5.30 -5.94
CA PRO A 156 -3.81 5.24 -6.56
C PRO A 156 -3.96 4.12 -7.61
N LEU A 157 -2.90 3.70 -8.29
CA LEU A 157 -2.95 2.54 -9.21
C LEU A 157 -2.48 1.24 -8.54
N GLY A 158 -2.02 1.31 -7.28
CA GLY A 158 -1.58 0.17 -6.49
C GLY A 158 -2.64 -0.39 -5.56
N LEU A 159 -2.20 -1.20 -4.60
CA LEU A 159 -3.07 -1.75 -3.55
C LEU A 159 -3.91 -0.69 -2.83
N PRO A 160 -3.41 0.52 -2.49
CA PRO A 160 -4.23 1.52 -1.81
C PRO A 160 -5.44 1.99 -2.64
N GLY A 161 -5.24 2.21 -3.94
CA GLY A 161 -6.31 2.63 -4.84
C GLY A 161 -7.29 1.51 -5.16
N LEU A 162 -6.81 0.28 -5.38
CA LEU A 162 -7.66 -0.89 -5.58
C LEU A 162 -8.50 -1.17 -4.31
N LEU A 163 -7.90 -1.05 -3.14
CA LEU A 163 -8.61 -1.15 -1.86
C LEU A 163 -9.72 -0.10 -1.76
N ALA A 164 -9.43 1.16 -2.06
CA ALA A 164 -10.44 2.22 -2.08
C ALA A 164 -11.56 1.95 -3.10
N TYR A 165 -11.20 1.49 -4.30
CA TYR A 165 -12.14 1.22 -5.39
C TYR A 165 -13.14 0.13 -5.03
N PHE A 166 -12.67 -1.06 -4.67
CA PHE A 166 -13.55 -2.20 -4.44
C PHE A 166 -14.35 -2.06 -3.14
N SER A 167 -13.72 -1.55 -2.08
CA SER A 167 -14.42 -1.36 -0.82
C SER A 167 -15.50 -0.28 -0.87
N PHE A 168 -15.37 0.74 -1.72
CA PHE A 168 -16.43 1.72 -1.90
C PHE A 168 -17.41 1.28 -2.98
N LEU A 169 -16.94 0.94 -4.18
CA LEU A 169 -17.85 0.70 -5.30
C LEU A 169 -18.50 -0.69 -5.24
N ALA A 170 -17.75 -1.73 -4.91
CA ALA A 170 -18.28 -3.09 -4.89
C ALA A 170 -19.00 -3.40 -3.57
N ALA A 171 -18.45 -2.96 -2.43
CA ALA A 171 -19.06 -3.27 -1.13
C ALA A 171 -20.23 -2.35 -0.77
N CYS A 172 -20.21 -1.07 -1.18
CA CYS A 172 -21.22 -0.10 -0.75
C CYS A 172 -22.27 0.27 -1.81
N ASP A 173 -22.01 0.03 -3.11
CA ASP A 173 -22.88 0.43 -4.23
C ASP A 173 -23.48 1.85 -4.07
N PRO A 174 -22.62 2.89 -3.96
CA PRO A 174 -23.03 4.22 -3.55
C PRO A 174 -23.95 4.89 -4.58
N LYS A 175 -24.95 5.61 -4.09
CA LYS A 175 -25.91 6.38 -4.87
C LYS A 175 -25.71 7.90 -4.67
N PRO A 176 -26.03 8.71 -5.69
CA PRO A 176 -26.00 10.16 -5.57
C PRO A 176 -26.84 10.66 -4.39
N GLY A 177 -26.36 11.70 -3.70
CA GLY A 177 -27.02 12.31 -2.54
C GLY A 177 -26.80 11.58 -1.20
N GLN A 178 -26.16 10.39 -1.21
CA GLN A 178 -25.73 9.74 0.03
C GLN A 178 -24.56 10.48 0.68
N ILE A 179 -24.41 10.33 2.00
CA ILE A 179 -23.39 11.01 2.80
C ILE A 179 -22.34 9.99 3.25
N VAL A 180 -21.08 10.29 2.96
CA VAL A 180 -19.91 9.46 3.28
C VAL A 180 -19.06 10.16 4.32
N LEU A 181 -18.83 9.49 5.46
CA LEU A 181 -17.84 9.88 6.45
C LEU A 181 -16.53 9.12 6.18
N VAL A 182 -15.42 9.84 6.06
CA VAL A 182 -14.08 9.25 5.88
C VAL A 182 -13.14 9.81 6.95
N ASN A 183 -12.51 8.95 7.74
CA ASN A 183 -11.40 9.36 8.61
C ASN A 183 -10.04 9.01 7.96
N ALA A 184 -8.96 9.59 8.50
CA ALA A 184 -7.63 9.55 7.86
C ALA A 184 -7.68 9.92 6.35
N ALA A 185 -8.58 10.83 5.98
CA ALA A 185 -8.93 11.10 4.58
C ALA A 185 -7.77 11.66 3.74
N ALA A 186 -6.69 12.15 4.38
CA ALA A 186 -5.49 12.61 3.68
C ALA A 186 -4.44 11.52 3.47
N GLY A 187 -4.71 10.26 3.84
CA GLY A 187 -3.84 9.12 3.52
C GLY A 187 -4.09 8.56 2.11
N SER A 188 -3.25 7.60 1.70
CA SER A 188 -3.32 6.99 0.36
C SER A 188 -4.72 6.43 0.03
N VAL A 189 -5.26 5.55 0.88
CA VAL A 189 -6.59 4.94 0.69
C VAL A 189 -7.72 5.96 0.88
N GLY A 190 -7.70 6.69 2.01
CA GLY A 190 -8.78 7.61 2.39
C GLY A 190 -9.01 8.73 1.39
N SER A 191 -7.95 9.24 0.76
CA SER A 191 -8.06 10.32 -0.24
C SER A 191 -8.70 9.84 -1.55
N VAL A 192 -8.46 8.57 -1.93
CA VAL A 192 -9.11 7.97 -3.10
C VAL A 192 -10.57 7.68 -2.80
N ILE A 193 -10.93 7.11 -1.64
CA ILE A 193 -12.33 6.90 -1.23
C ILE A 193 -13.13 8.20 -1.29
N ALA A 194 -12.59 9.28 -0.72
CA ALA A 194 -13.26 10.57 -0.68
C ALA A 194 -13.53 11.11 -2.10
N GLN A 195 -12.59 10.96 -3.02
CA GLN A 195 -12.77 11.41 -4.41
C GLN A 195 -13.72 10.50 -5.19
N LEU A 196 -13.67 9.18 -4.99
CA LEU A 196 -14.65 8.26 -5.55
C LEU A 196 -16.07 8.60 -5.08
N ALA A 197 -16.25 8.97 -3.81
CA ALA A 197 -17.53 9.44 -3.30
C ALA A 197 -18.02 10.70 -4.02
N LYS A 198 -17.12 11.67 -4.29
CA LYS A 198 -17.46 12.83 -5.13
C LYS A 198 -17.85 12.43 -6.55
N ILE A 199 -17.11 11.51 -7.18
CA ILE A 199 -17.41 10.99 -8.53
C ILE A 199 -18.80 10.34 -8.57
N LYS A 200 -19.23 9.69 -7.49
CA LYS A 200 -20.55 9.06 -7.37
C LYS A 200 -21.66 9.99 -6.91
N GLY A 201 -21.38 11.30 -6.80
CA GLY A 201 -22.38 12.31 -6.42
C GLY A 201 -22.76 12.27 -4.94
N CYS A 202 -21.89 11.71 -4.09
CA CYS A 202 -22.08 11.72 -2.65
C CYS A 202 -21.54 13.01 -2.02
N THR A 203 -22.07 13.32 -0.83
CA THR A 203 -21.53 14.37 0.05
C THR A 203 -20.47 13.77 0.96
N VAL A 204 -19.30 14.39 1.04
CA VAL A 204 -18.16 13.87 1.80
C VAL A 204 -17.90 14.71 3.04
N ILE A 205 -17.91 14.05 4.20
CA ILE A 205 -17.44 14.58 5.47
C ILE A 205 -16.11 13.90 5.78
N ALA A 206 -15.02 14.65 5.66
CA ALA A 206 -13.67 14.13 5.76
C ALA A 206 -12.98 14.62 7.04
N PHE A 207 -12.36 13.68 7.76
CA PHE A 207 -11.52 13.95 8.91
C PHE A 207 -10.07 13.61 8.62
N SER A 208 -9.17 14.51 9.02
CA SER A 208 -7.74 14.27 8.96
C SER A 208 -7.00 14.84 10.15
N ALA A 209 -5.71 14.56 10.24
CA ALA A 209 -4.82 15.08 11.28
C ALA A 209 -4.47 16.56 10.99
N PHE A 210 -3.22 16.95 11.21
CA PHE A 210 -2.72 18.33 11.23
C PHE A 210 -3.10 19.20 10.02
N ARG A 211 -2.83 20.50 10.14
CA ARG A 211 -3.31 21.55 9.23
C ARG A 211 -2.99 21.25 7.76
N GLU A 212 -1.79 20.76 7.48
CA GLU A 212 -1.27 20.45 6.15
C GLU A 212 -2.07 19.33 5.49
N ARG A 213 -2.39 18.28 6.25
CA ARG A 213 -3.23 17.17 5.77
C ARG A 213 -4.65 17.63 5.48
N CYS A 214 -5.20 18.52 6.32
CA CYS A 214 -6.50 19.13 6.06
C CYS A 214 -6.48 20.08 4.84
N ALA A 215 -5.39 20.80 4.61
CA ALA A 215 -5.24 21.66 3.43
C ALA A 215 -5.28 20.83 2.14
N TRP A 216 -4.52 19.74 2.09
CA TRP A 216 -4.53 18.81 0.96
C TRP A 216 -5.94 18.33 0.60
N ILE A 217 -6.69 17.79 1.56
CA ILE A 217 -8.03 17.27 1.26
C ILE A 217 -9.08 18.37 1.00
N ARG A 218 -8.80 19.63 1.34
CA ARG A 218 -9.62 20.77 0.88
C ARG A 218 -9.35 21.08 -0.58
N GLU A 219 -8.10 21.02 -1.01
CA GLU A 219 -7.72 21.21 -2.42
C GLU A 219 -8.42 20.18 -3.32
N LEU A 220 -8.72 18.98 -2.80
CA LEU A 220 -9.47 17.93 -3.49
C LEU A 220 -10.94 18.29 -3.80
N GLY A 221 -11.49 19.37 -3.21
CA GLY A 221 -12.89 19.78 -3.43
C GLY A 221 -13.91 18.95 -2.64
N LEU A 222 -13.52 18.44 -1.46
CA LEU A 222 -14.43 17.74 -0.56
C LEU A 222 -15.37 18.73 0.14
N ASP A 223 -16.60 18.30 0.45
CA ASP A 223 -17.67 19.18 0.94
C ASP A 223 -17.39 19.74 2.33
N TYR A 224 -16.99 18.87 3.28
CA TYR A 224 -16.72 19.27 4.66
C TYR A 224 -15.44 18.63 5.17
N VAL A 225 -14.45 19.46 5.51
CA VAL A 225 -13.15 19.01 6.02
C VAL A 225 -12.94 19.45 7.47
N TYR A 226 -12.71 18.46 8.34
CA TYR A 226 -12.46 18.64 9.76
C TYR A 226 -11.08 18.12 10.17
N GLN A 227 -10.45 18.86 11.07
CA GLN A 227 -9.28 18.38 11.80
C GLN A 227 -9.74 17.50 12.97
N LYS A 228 -8.94 16.48 13.33
CA LYS A 228 -9.24 15.54 14.42
C LYS A 228 -9.45 16.16 15.81
N SER A 229 -9.10 17.44 16.01
CA SER A 229 -9.41 18.19 17.24
C SER A 229 -10.90 18.52 17.38
N VAL A 230 -11.66 18.51 16.28
CA VAL A 230 -13.12 18.65 16.29
C VAL A 230 -13.73 17.28 16.58
N THR A 231 -14.70 17.21 17.50
CA THR A 231 -15.38 15.94 17.79
C THR A 231 -16.25 15.53 16.60
N VAL A 232 -16.22 14.25 16.26
CA VAL A 232 -17.01 13.71 15.15
C VAL A 232 -18.50 13.97 15.33
N SER A 233 -19.03 13.81 16.55
CA SER A 233 -20.44 14.07 16.85
C SER A 233 -20.85 15.52 16.60
N ALA A 234 -19.98 16.50 16.90
CA ALA A 234 -20.29 17.92 16.65
C ALA A 234 -20.28 18.24 15.15
N ALA A 235 -19.37 17.65 14.38
CA ALA A 235 -19.35 17.80 12.94
C ALA A 235 -20.59 17.17 12.28
N LEU A 236 -20.94 15.94 12.68
CA LEU A 236 -22.09 15.22 12.13
C LEU A 236 -23.41 15.86 12.53
N ALA A 237 -23.57 16.36 13.75
CA ALA A 237 -24.76 17.11 14.15
C ALA A 237 -25.02 18.34 13.25
N ARG A 238 -23.96 18.97 12.73
CA ARG A 238 -24.06 20.13 11.84
C ARG A 238 -24.27 19.75 10.37
N GLN A 239 -23.51 18.78 9.87
CA GLN A 239 -23.46 18.50 8.42
C GLN A 239 -24.34 17.31 8.00
N ALA A 240 -24.63 16.41 8.92
CA ALA A 240 -25.41 15.20 8.70
C ALA A 240 -26.31 14.92 9.91
N PRO A 241 -27.26 15.82 10.28
CA PRO A 241 -28.11 15.63 11.45
C PRO A 241 -29.01 14.40 11.37
N LYS A 242 -29.22 13.86 10.16
CA LYS A 242 -29.93 12.60 9.90
C LYS A 242 -28.99 11.39 9.82
N GLY A 243 -27.71 11.57 10.11
CA GLY A 243 -26.68 10.55 10.02
C GLY A 243 -26.06 10.40 8.62
N VAL A 244 -25.11 9.47 8.52
CA VAL A 244 -24.34 9.13 7.32
C VAL A 244 -24.74 7.78 6.77
N ASP A 245 -24.69 7.62 5.44
CA ASP A 245 -24.99 6.36 4.77
C ASP A 245 -23.80 5.39 4.86
N PHE A 246 -22.59 5.93 4.76
CA PHE A 246 -21.35 5.15 4.81
C PHE A 246 -20.34 5.78 5.76
N PHE A 247 -19.67 4.94 6.55
CA PHE A 247 -18.52 5.33 7.36
C PHE A 247 -17.32 4.45 7.02
N PHE A 248 -16.29 5.06 6.43
CA PHE A 248 -15.01 4.43 6.12
C PHE A 248 -14.04 4.67 7.27
N ASP A 249 -13.79 3.60 8.04
CA ASP A 249 -12.98 3.64 9.24
C ASP A 249 -11.59 3.04 9.00
N CYS A 250 -10.60 3.92 8.95
CA CYS A 250 -9.18 3.63 8.85
C CYS A 250 -8.45 3.86 10.19
N VAL A 251 -9.13 4.30 11.25
CA VAL A 251 -8.48 4.76 12.49
C VAL A 251 -8.88 3.93 13.71
N GLY A 252 -10.16 3.65 13.91
CA GLY A 252 -10.65 2.94 15.10
C GLY A 252 -10.89 3.82 16.34
N ALA A 253 -11.06 3.13 17.47
CA ALA A 253 -11.12 3.68 18.83
C ALA A 253 -12.21 4.76 19.07
N GLU A 254 -11.87 5.85 19.77
CA GLU A 254 -12.84 6.86 20.20
C GLU A 254 -13.50 7.59 19.02
N PHE A 255 -12.81 7.70 17.87
CA PHE A 255 -13.41 8.26 16.66
C PHE A 255 -14.59 7.39 16.20
N THR A 256 -14.35 6.07 16.07
CA THR A 256 -15.35 5.07 15.67
C THR A 256 -16.53 5.05 16.62
N LYS A 257 -16.27 5.10 17.93
CA LYS A 257 -17.32 5.15 18.96
C LYS A 257 -18.23 6.36 18.82
N GLY A 258 -17.68 7.52 18.48
CA GLY A 258 -18.47 8.72 18.19
C GLY A 258 -19.20 8.63 16.85
N ALA A 259 -18.52 8.15 15.81
CA ALA A 259 -19.05 8.10 14.44
C ALA A 259 -20.19 7.10 14.26
N ILE A 260 -20.06 5.90 14.85
CA ILE A 260 -21.06 4.82 14.70
C ILE A 260 -22.45 5.29 15.14
N GLN A 261 -22.54 6.16 16.15
CA GLN A 261 -23.81 6.68 16.67
C GLN A 261 -24.58 7.57 15.69
N HIS A 262 -23.98 7.90 14.55
CA HIS A 262 -24.55 8.74 13.50
C HIS A 262 -24.70 7.98 12.19
N VAL A 263 -24.57 6.66 12.18
CA VAL A 263 -24.86 5.85 10.98
C VAL A 263 -26.38 5.74 10.82
N LYS A 264 -26.88 5.99 9.61
CA LYS A 264 -28.30 5.88 9.26
C LYS A 264 -28.82 4.45 9.44
N GLU A 265 -30.15 4.32 9.49
CA GLU A 265 -30.78 3.03 9.33
C GLU A 265 -30.35 2.39 7.99
N ASN A 266 -29.94 1.13 8.02
CA ASN A 266 -29.34 0.39 6.90
C ASN A 266 -28.01 0.97 6.36
N GLY A 267 -27.39 1.91 7.07
CA GLY A 267 -26.07 2.43 6.74
C GLY A 267 -24.98 1.37 6.92
N THR A 268 -23.81 1.61 6.33
CA THR A 268 -22.69 0.66 6.33
C THR A 268 -21.43 1.26 6.95
N VAL A 269 -20.85 0.54 7.90
CA VAL A 269 -19.52 0.81 8.45
C VAL A 269 -18.53 -0.11 7.77
N CYS A 270 -17.61 0.47 7.01
CA CYS A 270 -16.53 -0.24 6.32
C CYS A 270 -15.24 -0.11 7.13
N VAL A 271 -14.73 -1.24 7.63
CA VAL A 271 -13.54 -1.27 8.48
C VAL A 271 -12.32 -1.66 7.66
N PHE A 272 -11.34 -0.77 7.56
CA PHE A 272 -10.10 -0.94 6.78
C PHE A 272 -8.87 -1.22 7.64
N GLY A 273 -8.91 -0.77 8.89
CA GLY A 273 -7.80 -0.91 9.82
C GLY A 273 -8.03 -0.08 11.08
N TYR A 274 -7.14 -0.24 12.05
CA TYR A 274 -7.26 0.38 13.37
C TYR A 274 -5.96 1.13 13.72
N ASN A 275 -5.60 2.10 12.87
CA ASN A 275 -4.34 2.85 12.98
C ASN A 275 -4.08 3.43 14.38
N SER A 276 -5.12 3.91 15.07
CA SER A 276 -4.99 4.45 16.44
C SER A 276 -4.67 3.38 17.48
N CYS A 277 -5.02 2.12 17.22
CA CYS A 277 -4.74 0.99 18.09
C CYS A 277 -3.31 0.47 17.89
N TYR A 278 -2.69 0.65 16.71
CA TYR A 278 -1.30 0.24 16.51
C TYR A 278 -0.34 0.97 17.46
N ALA A 279 -0.53 2.28 17.67
CA ALA A 279 0.37 3.12 18.47
C ALA A 279 0.14 3.03 19.99
N ARG A 280 -0.91 2.35 20.47
CA ARG A 280 -1.19 2.21 21.92
C ARG A 280 -1.05 0.76 22.36
N ARG A 281 -0.46 0.59 23.55
CA ARG A 281 -0.42 -0.66 24.32
C ARG A 281 -1.80 -1.32 24.31
N VAL A 282 -1.90 -2.55 23.82
CA VAL A 282 -2.94 -3.47 24.25
C VAL A 282 -2.66 -3.76 25.73
N GLY A 283 -3.23 -2.97 26.64
CA GLY A 283 -2.96 -3.10 28.07
C GLY A 283 -3.27 -1.87 28.95
N ALA A 284 -3.54 -0.70 28.39
CA ALA A 284 -3.97 0.46 29.18
C ALA A 284 -5.47 0.70 28.96
N GLY A 285 -6.30 -0.06 29.69
CA GLY A 285 -7.75 0.12 29.79
C GLY A 285 -8.42 0.26 28.43
N ALA A 286 -8.80 -0.86 27.80
CA ALA A 286 -9.77 -0.84 26.70
C ALA A 286 -10.91 0.06 27.17
N ALA A 287 -11.03 1.25 26.57
CA ALA A 287 -12.11 2.16 26.88
C ALA A 287 -13.36 1.30 26.70
N ARG A 288 -14.10 1.05 27.79
CA ARG A 288 -15.33 0.27 27.73
C ARG A 288 -16.21 0.96 26.71
N CYS A 289 -16.20 0.45 25.48
CA CYS A 289 -17.09 0.93 24.45
C CYS A 289 -18.47 0.58 25.01
N ARG A 290 -19.35 1.56 25.17
CA ARG A 290 -20.78 1.23 25.30
C ARG A 290 -21.08 0.34 24.10
N ASP A 291 -21.57 -0.85 24.39
CA ASP A 291 -21.76 -1.93 23.42
C ASP A 291 -22.18 -1.37 22.04
N PRO A 292 -21.24 -1.30 21.07
CA PRO A 292 -21.54 -0.73 19.75
C PRO A 292 -22.55 -1.60 19.00
N TYR A 293 -22.65 -2.89 19.36
CA TYR A 293 -23.58 -3.83 18.75
C TYR A 293 -25.03 -3.45 19.04
N ARG A 294 -25.35 -2.86 20.21
CA ARG A 294 -26.71 -2.36 20.48
C ARG A 294 -27.12 -1.28 19.48
N PHE A 295 -26.23 -0.30 19.21
CA PHE A 295 -26.55 0.77 18.26
C PHE A 295 -26.71 0.23 16.84
N LEU A 296 -25.74 -0.58 16.40
CA LEU A 296 -25.74 -1.20 15.08
C LEU A 296 -27.01 -2.05 14.87
N HIS A 297 -27.39 -2.86 15.86
CA HIS A 297 -28.61 -3.67 15.84
C HIS A 297 -29.87 -2.82 15.69
N MET A 298 -30.03 -1.77 16.53
CA MET A 298 -31.20 -0.89 16.48
C MET A 298 -31.38 -0.17 15.14
N HIS A 299 -30.27 0.09 14.42
CA HIS A 299 -30.27 0.79 13.13
C HIS A 299 -30.13 -0.16 11.94
N LYS A 300 -30.18 -1.49 12.15
CA LYS A 300 -29.95 -2.50 11.11
C LYS A 300 -28.68 -2.21 10.29
N ALA A 301 -27.68 -1.60 10.94
CA ALA A 301 -26.47 -1.15 10.28
C ALA A 301 -25.62 -2.36 9.91
N LYS A 302 -25.01 -2.31 8.73
CA LYS A 302 -24.08 -3.33 8.27
C LYS A 302 -22.68 -2.97 8.75
N VAL A 303 -21.99 -3.93 9.37
CA VAL A 303 -20.53 -3.85 9.55
C VAL A 303 -19.93 -4.79 8.54
N GLN A 304 -19.13 -4.24 7.64
CA GLN A 304 -18.52 -5.01 6.57
C GLN A 304 -17.00 -4.88 6.65
N SER A 305 -16.36 -6.04 6.69
CA SER A 305 -14.94 -6.19 6.37
C SER A 305 -14.83 -6.66 4.92
N PHE A 306 -13.66 -6.44 4.34
CA PHE A 306 -13.39 -6.66 2.93
C PHE A 306 -11.98 -7.23 2.78
N SER A 307 -11.84 -8.27 1.95
CA SER A 307 -10.56 -8.79 1.48
C SER A 307 -10.34 -8.31 0.06
N LEU A 308 -9.25 -7.58 -0.17
CA LEU A 308 -8.89 -7.08 -1.50
C LEU A 308 -8.67 -8.22 -2.49
N PHE A 309 -8.15 -9.36 -2.02
CA PHE A 309 -7.77 -10.47 -2.87
C PHE A 309 -8.95 -11.28 -3.40
N ASP A 310 -10.15 -11.07 -2.87
CA ASP A 310 -11.39 -11.65 -3.41
C ASP A 310 -11.74 -11.09 -4.81
N PHE A 311 -11.07 -10.00 -5.23
CA PHE A 311 -11.29 -9.29 -6.49
C PHE A 311 -10.06 -9.29 -7.41
N GLN A 312 -9.10 -10.18 -7.17
CA GLN A 312 -7.83 -10.19 -7.91
C GLN A 312 -8.01 -10.30 -9.43
N ASP A 313 -9.02 -11.04 -9.88
CA ASP A 313 -9.42 -11.18 -11.29
C ASP A 313 -9.88 -9.85 -11.94
N LYS A 314 -10.23 -8.85 -11.13
CA LYS A 314 -10.77 -7.55 -11.57
C LYS A 314 -9.79 -6.39 -11.38
N PHE A 315 -8.58 -6.64 -10.88
CA PHE A 315 -7.62 -5.57 -10.59
C PHE A 315 -7.28 -4.72 -11.82
N ASP A 316 -7.05 -5.34 -12.98
CA ASP A 316 -6.70 -4.61 -14.19
C ASP A 316 -7.81 -3.68 -14.69
N ALA A 317 -9.07 -4.09 -14.54
CA ALA A 317 -10.22 -3.27 -14.91
C ALA A 317 -10.38 -2.09 -13.94
N ALA A 318 -10.22 -2.33 -12.63
CA ALA A 318 -10.27 -1.28 -11.62
C ALA A 318 -9.12 -0.27 -11.78
N GLU A 319 -7.89 -0.75 -11.98
CA GLU A 319 -6.72 0.08 -12.27
C GLU A 319 -6.95 0.98 -13.50
N THR A 320 -7.46 0.40 -14.59
CA THR A 320 -7.77 1.15 -15.81
C THR A 320 -8.81 2.24 -15.54
N GLN A 321 -9.87 1.91 -14.80
CA GLN A 321 -10.91 2.89 -14.45
C GLN A 321 -10.38 4.02 -13.55
N ILE A 322 -9.50 3.71 -12.59
CA ILE A 322 -8.86 4.71 -11.73
C ILE A 322 -7.95 5.61 -12.57
N LEU A 323 -7.16 5.03 -13.47
CA LEU A 323 -6.30 5.77 -14.39
C LEU A 323 -7.12 6.74 -15.25
N GLU A 324 -8.26 6.32 -15.80
CA GLU A 324 -9.15 7.22 -16.54
C GLU A 324 -9.60 8.42 -15.70
N TRP A 325 -9.95 8.20 -14.42
CA TRP A 325 -10.30 9.30 -13.52
C TRP A 325 -9.11 10.17 -13.15
N MET A 326 -7.89 9.63 -13.09
CA MET A 326 -6.67 10.41 -12.90
C MET A 326 -6.39 11.30 -14.11
N VAL A 327 -6.45 10.75 -15.33
CA VAL A 327 -6.30 11.51 -16.59
C VAL A 327 -7.35 12.62 -16.70
N GLN A 328 -8.58 12.36 -16.27
CA GLN A 328 -9.66 13.36 -16.23
C GLN A 328 -9.51 14.39 -15.09
N GLY A 329 -8.47 14.31 -14.25
CA GLY A 329 -8.29 15.17 -13.09
C GLY A 329 -9.30 14.96 -11.96
N LYS A 330 -10.12 13.90 -12.04
CA LYS A 330 -11.14 13.56 -11.03
C LYS A 330 -10.54 12.85 -9.81
N ILE A 331 -9.42 12.14 -10.00
CA ILE A 331 -8.60 11.61 -8.92
C ILE A 331 -7.24 12.29 -8.96
N ARG A 332 -6.92 13.01 -7.88
CA ARG A 332 -5.62 13.59 -7.59
C ARG A 332 -4.98 12.86 -6.43
N TYR A 333 -3.66 12.80 -6.42
CA TYR A 333 -2.89 12.13 -5.38
C TYR A 333 -1.77 13.02 -4.85
N ARG A 334 -1.23 12.66 -3.70
CA ARG A 334 0.01 13.22 -3.14
C ARG A 334 0.89 12.09 -2.67
N GLU A 335 2.18 12.32 -2.74
CA GLU A 335 3.21 11.44 -2.23
C GLU A 335 4.09 12.22 -1.25
N THR A 336 4.41 11.62 -0.11
CA THR A 336 5.50 12.06 0.74
C THR A 336 6.70 11.18 0.42
N MET A 337 7.64 11.73 -0.35
CA MET A 337 8.82 11.03 -0.82
C MET A 337 10.01 11.27 0.11
N PHE A 338 10.64 10.18 0.55
CA PHE A 338 11.94 10.19 1.23
C PHE A 338 13.01 9.72 0.27
N GLU A 339 14.19 10.34 0.29
CA GLU A 339 15.30 9.98 -0.59
C GLU A 339 16.29 9.09 0.15
N GLY A 340 16.60 7.93 -0.43
CA GLY A 340 17.59 7.00 0.08
C GLY A 340 17.00 5.81 0.83
N PHE A 341 17.46 4.61 0.47
CA PHE A 341 17.08 3.34 1.10
C PHE A 341 17.26 3.34 2.63
N HIS A 342 18.24 4.11 3.11
CA HIS A 342 18.53 4.24 4.54
C HIS A 342 17.42 4.98 5.33
N ARG A 343 16.47 5.63 4.64
CA ARG A 343 15.36 6.41 5.23
C ARG A 343 14.09 5.62 5.53
N LEU A 344 14.02 4.33 5.18
CA LEU A 344 12.84 3.50 5.38
C LEU A 344 12.30 3.49 6.83
N PRO A 345 13.14 3.31 7.87
CA PRO A 345 12.67 3.42 9.25
C PRO A 345 12.10 4.81 9.61
N GLN A 346 12.71 5.88 9.10
CA GLN A 346 12.28 7.26 9.32
C GLN A 346 10.95 7.56 8.60
N ALA A 347 10.76 7.02 7.40
CA ALA A 347 9.51 7.11 6.66
C ALA A 347 8.37 6.41 7.40
N LEU A 348 8.64 5.22 7.96
CA LEU A 348 7.67 4.50 8.79
C LEU A 348 7.33 5.28 10.06
N LYS A 349 8.33 5.82 10.75
CA LYS A 349 8.11 6.71 11.90
C LYS A 349 7.20 7.89 11.54
N ALA A 350 7.46 8.58 10.42
CA ALA A 350 6.65 9.71 9.96
C ALA A 350 5.20 9.31 9.63
N LEU A 351 4.98 8.11 9.09
CA LEU A 351 3.64 7.56 8.86
C LEU A 351 2.89 7.39 10.19
N TYR A 352 3.51 6.79 11.21
CA TYR A 352 2.92 6.59 12.54
C TYR A 352 2.68 7.89 13.30
N GLU A 353 3.55 8.88 13.12
CA GLU A 353 3.39 10.23 13.70
C GLU A 353 2.35 11.07 12.94
N GLU A 354 1.77 10.52 11.87
CA GLU A 354 0.81 11.20 10.99
C GLU A 354 1.38 12.51 10.38
N SER A 355 2.70 12.64 10.28
CA SER A 355 3.41 13.84 9.80
C SER A 355 3.62 13.85 8.28
N SER A 356 3.15 12.81 7.59
CA SER A 356 3.14 12.68 6.13
C SER A 356 1.75 12.96 5.52
N VAL A 357 1.74 13.30 4.23
CA VAL A 357 0.54 13.55 3.43
C VAL A 357 0.51 12.58 2.24
N GLY A 358 -0.63 11.93 2.00
CA GLY A 358 -0.79 11.01 0.89
C GLY A 358 -0.06 9.68 1.09
N THR A 359 0.48 9.11 0.01
CA THR A 359 1.25 7.86 0.02
C THR A 359 2.66 8.13 0.54
N VAL A 360 3.17 7.31 1.47
CA VAL A 360 4.54 7.45 1.98
C VAL A 360 5.44 6.51 1.21
N LEU A 361 6.43 7.10 0.54
CA LEU A 361 7.34 6.41 -0.36
C LEU A 361 8.79 6.70 0.01
N VAL A 362 9.66 5.73 -0.27
CA VAL A 362 11.10 5.95 -0.27
C VAL A 362 11.59 5.70 -1.70
N LYS A 363 12.33 6.63 -2.29
CA LYS A 363 13.01 6.42 -3.57
C LYS A 363 14.47 6.10 -3.36
N SER A 364 15.04 5.29 -4.24
CA SER A 364 16.47 5.02 -4.25
C SER A 364 17.25 6.31 -4.56
N GLU A 365 18.46 6.42 -4.01
CA GLU A 365 19.44 7.46 -4.38
C GLU A 365 20.04 7.21 -5.78
N LEU A 366 19.90 5.97 -6.29
CA LEU A 366 20.57 5.52 -7.51
C LEU A 366 19.90 6.00 -8.82
N ILE A 367 18.79 6.73 -8.73
CA ILE A 367 18.08 7.27 -9.90
C ILE A 367 17.76 8.73 -9.64
N GLU A 368 18.59 9.63 -10.17
CA GLU A 368 18.33 11.08 -10.14
C GLU A 368 17.12 11.47 -10.99
N ASP A 369 16.61 10.61 -11.86
CA ASP A 369 15.55 11.01 -12.79
C ASP A 369 14.64 9.85 -13.26
N LEU A 370 13.48 9.69 -12.61
CA LEU A 370 12.42 8.78 -13.10
C LEU A 370 11.70 9.32 -14.35
N SER A 371 12.00 10.55 -14.78
CA SER A 371 11.45 11.14 -16.00
C SER A 371 12.40 11.01 -17.21
N THR A 372 13.71 10.91 -16.99
CA THR A 372 14.72 10.95 -18.07
C THR A 372 15.20 9.56 -18.50
N ALA A 373 14.92 8.50 -17.72
CA ALA A 373 15.23 7.12 -18.12
C ALA A 373 14.46 6.62 -19.37
N LEU A 374 13.46 7.38 -19.84
CA LEU A 374 12.70 7.10 -21.08
C LEU A 374 13.12 7.99 -22.26
N VAL A 375 14.09 8.90 -22.10
CA VAL A 375 14.47 9.87 -23.16
C VAL A 375 15.80 9.53 -23.85
N GLU A 376 16.56 8.55 -23.36
CA GLU A 376 17.80 8.07 -24.02
C GLU A 376 17.79 6.57 -24.39
N LEU A 377 16.61 6.02 -24.70
CA LEU A 377 16.44 4.73 -25.40
C LEU A 377 15.41 4.88 -26.52
#